data_AF-A0A6A6ACS6-F1
#
_entry.id   AF-A0A6A6ACS6-F1
#
_cell.length_a   1.000
_cell.length_b   1.000
_cell.length_c   1.000
_cell.angle_alpha   90.00
_cell.angle_beta   90.00
_cell.angle_gamma   90.00
#
_symmetry.space_group_name_H-M   'P 1'
#
loop_
_entity.id
_entity.type
_entity.pdbx_description
1 polymer ?
#
loop_
_entity_poly.entity_id
_entity_poly.type
_entity_poly.pdbx_seq_one_letter_code
_entity_poly.pdbx_strand_id
1 'polypeptide(L)'
;MARSILFLCVLAVLPSAHLSYAHEWSETQSQKCSKLLTRKEWRTLTHSEKSEWVGAVKCLASIRHERLSLTKDQTVLEGKRSLYDDFSYSHASVEHSAHRNAYFLPWHRWFTYLFDTSLRHTCGYSGPTPYWDWSRDHADLFDSPVFEDSPEYGLGGTGDCDSSPEADCTVTTGAFAPSTGNFELAWPIPHPLRRNLTLITGWFPHELPQNRTLGPEFVRNSTEQTTGDFFKFQYAMTLLHNHVHNFVGGDLAGDCSKALPKEDCQGMAISFTPNDPLFWLHHAQLDRLWSEWQRHHPSNFAAFSGIPLNPHNMTDPRYDLDAHADHQMSFDVQSVPVAPRRVFDTEGWPLCYRYTDEE
;
A
#
# COMPACT_ATOMS: atom_id res chain seq x y z
N MET A 1 64.93 26.55 26.06
CA MET A 1 64.36 25.25 25.68
C MET A 1 62.89 25.23 26.08
N ALA A 2 61.98 25.48 25.14
CA ALA A 2 60.55 25.30 25.34
C ALA A 2 60.01 24.61 24.08
N ARG A 3 59.57 23.36 24.24
CA ARG A 3 58.98 22.54 23.16
C ARG A 3 57.48 22.84 23.11
N SER A 4 57.01 23.41 22.01
CA SER A 4 55.58 23.48 21.69
C SER A 4 55.08 22.08 21.33
N ILE A 5 54.11 21.58 22.09
CA ILE A 5 53.38 20.35 21.79
C ILE A 5 52.16 20.75 20.96
N LEU A 6 52.16 20.42 19.66
CA LEU A 6 50.97 20.50 18.82
C LEU A 6 50.02 19.37 19.24
N PHE A 7 48.86 19.71 19.80
CA PHE A 7 47.75 18.78 19.95
C PHE A 7 47.08 18.61 18.58
N LEU A 8 47.33 17.47 17.92
CA LEU A 8 46.52 16.99 16.81
C LEU A 8 45.18 16.50 17.38
N CYS A 9 44.14 17.31 17.25
CA CYS A 9 42.76 16.85 17.39
C CYS A 9 42.47 15.87 16.24
N VAL A 10 42.57 14.58 16.52
CA VAL A 10 42.00 13.54 15.66
C VAL A 10 40.49 13.70 15.75
N LEU A 11 39.89 14.33 14.74
CA LEU A 11 38.46 14.24 14.48
C LEU A 11 38.15 12.76 14.24
N ALA A 12 37.66 12.08 15.28
CA ALA A 12 37.05 10.78 15.14
C ALA A 12 35.79 10.98 14.29
N VAL A 13 35.91 10.73 12.99
CA VAL A 13 34.75 10.49 12.12
C VAL A 13 34.13 9.21 12.64
N LEU A 14 33.10 9.36 13.48
CA LEU A 14 32.21 8.26 13.79
C LEU A 14 31.67 7.76 12.44
N PRO A 15 31.76 6.46 12.13
CA PRO A 15 31.13 5.95 10.93
C PRO A 15 29.64 6.25 11.07
N SER A 16 29.12 7.08 10.17
CA SER A 16 27.69 7.21 9.95
C SER A 16 27.13 5.81 9.93
N ALA A 17 26.25 5.48 10.87
CA ALA A 17 25.51 4.23 10.79
C ALA A 17 24.83 4.23 9.43
N HIS A 18 25.35 3.46 8.48
CA HIS A 18 24.64 3.15 7.27
C HIS A 18 23.41 2.37 7.73
N LEU A 19 22.31 3.08 8.00
CA LEU A 19 20.98 2.49 7.92
C LEU A 19 20.94 1.87 6.53
N SER A 20 21.05 0.54 6.44
CA SER A 20 20.76 -0.18 5.21
C SER A 20 19.28 0.05 4.95
N TYR A 21 18.97 1.16 4.28
CA TYR A 21 17.61 1.64 4.10
C TYR A 21 16.82 0.68 3.22
N ALA A 22 17.49 -0.01 2.31
CA ALA A 22 16.89 -0.96 1.41
C ALA A 22 17.15 -2.40 1.87
N HIS A 23 16.12 -3.22 1.81
CA HIS A 23 16.23 -4.65 2.00
C HIS A 23 17.01 -5.28 0.83
N GLU A 24 18.32 -5.50 1.00
CA GLU A 24 19.19 -6.15 0.02
C GLU A 24 19.33 -7.65 0.27
N TRP A 25 19.16 -8.44 -0.79
CA TRP A 25 19.21 -9.90 -0.74
C TRP A 25 20.60 -10.43 -1.10
N SER A 26 21.20 -11.25 -0.23
CA SER A 26 22.32 -12.12 -0.61
C SER A 26 21.79 -13.47 -1.12
N GLU A 27 22.11 -13.84 -2.36
CA GLU A 27 21.67 -15.10 -3.00
C GLU A 27 22.27 -16.38 -2.34
N THR A 28 23.11 -16.24 -1.33
CA THR A 28 23.99 -17.33 -0.88
C THR A 28 23.39 -18.32 0.12
N GLN A 29 22.14 -18.17 0.56
CA GLN A 29 21.47 -19.17 1.41
C GLN A 29 20.01 -19.41 1.02
N SER A 30 19.65 -20.70 0.89
CA SER A 30 18.27 -21.18 0.95
C SER A 30 17.71 -20.87 2.34
N GLN A 31 17.15 -19.67 2.50
CA GLN A 31 16.44 -19.30 3.70
C GLN A 31 15.04 -19.92 3.65
N LYS A 32 14.65 -20.57 4.74
CA LYS A 32 13.30 -21.08 4.96
C LYS A 32 12.61 -20.16 5.97
N CYS A 33 11.29 -20.03 5.87
CA CYS A 33 10.52 -19.31 6.87
C CYS A 33 10.72 -19.91 8.26
N SER A 34 11.20 -19.09 9.20
CA SER A 34 11.34 -19.49 10.60
C SER A 34 9.98 -19.53 11.32
N LYS A 35 9.09 -18.61 10.93
CA LYS A 35 7.71 -18.50 11.42
C LYS A 35 6.86 -17.93 10.30
N LEU A 36 5.63 -18.42 10.16
CA LEU A 36 4.64 -17.83 9.28
C LEU A 36 3.81 -16.81 10.06
N LEU A 37 3.86 -15.56 9.61
CA LEU A 37 2.99 -14.49 10.10
C LEU A 37 1.55 -14.73 9.65
N THR A 38 0.61 -14.18 10.40
CA THR A 38 -0.82 -14.40 10.19
C THR A 38 -1.46 -13.12 9.70
N ARG A 39 -2.21 -13.21 8.60
CA ARG A 39 -3.09 -12.15 8.12
C ARG A 39 -4.54 -12.52 8.39
N LYS A 40 -5.30 -11.64 9.04
CA LYS A 40 -6.67 -11.89 9.53
C LYS A 40 -7.66 -10.86 9.00
N GLU A 41 -8.91 -11.29 8.84
CA GLU A 41 -10.00 -10.40 8.43
C GLU A 41 -10.32 -9.41 9.56
N TRP A 42 -10.50 -8.12 9.25
CA TRP A 42 -10.70 -7.05 10.23
C TRP A 42 -11.75 -7.35 11.31
N ARG A 43 -12.88 -7.97 10.95
CA ARG A 43 -13.97 -8.31 11.89
C ARG A 43 -13.60 -9.41 12.88
N THR A 44 -12.58 -10.21 12.55
CA THR A 44 -12.11 -11.31 13.42
C THR A 44 -11.03 -10.86 14.41
N LEU A 45 -10.48 -9.65 14.25
CA LEU A 45 -9.55 -9.07 15.21
C LEU A 45 -10.30 -8.67 16.48
N THR A 46 -9.70 -8.97 17.62
CA THR A 46 -10.09 -8.37 18.90
C THR A 46 -9.87 -6.86 18.88
N HIS A 47 -10.59 -6.11 19.73
CA HIS A 47 -10.38 -4.65 19.81
C HIS A 47 -8.92 -4.30 20.16
N SER A 48 -8.25 -5.11 20.98
CA SER A 48 -6.82 -4.94 21.28
C SER A 48 -5.95 -5.12 20.04
N GLU A 49 -6.18 -6.16 19.24
CA GLU A 49 -5.43 -6.38 17.98
C GLU A 49 -5.66 -5.21 16.99
N LYS A 50 -6.91 -4.71 16.89
CA LYS A 50 -7.22 -3.53 16.06
C LYS A 50 -6.49 -2.28 16.57
N SER A 51 -6.54 -2.00 17.88
CA SER A 51 -5.84 -0.87 18.52
C SER A 51 -4.32 -0.95 18.37
N GLU A 52 -3.73 -2.14 18.50
CA GLU A 52 -2.28 -2.33 18.31
C GLU A 52 -1.86 -2.03 16.88
N TRP A 53 -2.66 -2.44 15.88
CA TRP A 53 -2.38 -2.13 14.48
C TRP A 53 -2.49 -0.63 14.21
N VAL A 54 -3.59 0.01 14.64
CA VAL A 54 -3.78 1.46 14.54
C VAL A 54 -2.65 2.23 15.21
N GLY A 55 -2.24 1.81 16.41
CA GLY A 55 -1.12 2.40 17.14
C GLY A 55 0.20 2.30 16.39
N ALA A 56 0.48 1.16 15.74
CA ALA A 56 1.68 0.99 14.92
C ALA A 56 1.65 1.90 13.66
N VAL A 57 0.49 2.07 13.03
CA VAL A 57 0.32 3.00 11.90
C VAL A 57 0.59 4.44 12.33
N LYS A 58 -0.02 4.87 13.45
CA LYS A 58 0.26 6.20 14.02
C LYS A 58 1.73 6.38 14.40
N CYS A 59 2.37 5.33 14.91
CA CYS A 59 3.80 5.35 15.21
C CYS A 59 4.63 5.65 13.96
N LEU A 60 4.41 4.96 12.83
CA LEU A 60 5.11 5.28 11.57
C LEU A 60 4.84 6.72 11.12
N ALA A 61 3.59 7.19 11.24
CA ALA A 61 3.21 8.56 10.90
C ALA A 61 3.83 9.62 11.83
N SER A 62 4.26 9.25 13.04
CA SER A 62 4.90 10.16 14.00
C SER A 62 6.40 10.34 13.79
N ILE A 63 7.08 9.40 13.14
CA ILE A 63 8.55 9.41 12.99
C ILE A 63 8.91 10.27 11.78
N ARG A 64 9.31 11.53 12.03
CA ARG A 64 9.67 12.49 10.99
C ARG A 64 11.16 12.49 10.65
N HIS A 65 11.49 12.52 9.36
CA HIS A 65 12.86 12.54 8.84
C HIS A 65 12.96 13.31 7.52
N GLU A 66 14.19 13.61 7.09
CA GLU A 66 14.46 14.10 5.73
C GLU A 66 14.55 12.89 4.80
N ARG A 67 13.63 12.78 3.85
CA ARG A 67 13.52 11.61 2.98
C ARG A 67 14.55 11.68 1.85
N LEU A 68 15.33 10.61 1.72
CA LEU A 68 16.13 10.33 0.52
C LEU A 68 15.29 9.52 -0.47
N SER A 69 15.13 10.02 -1.69
CA SER A 69 14.62 9.22 -2.81
C SER A 69 15.73 8.29 -3.31
N LEU A 70 15.36 7.04 -3.57
CA LEU A 70 16.15 5.98 -4.19
C LEU A 70 15.86 5.83 -5.70
N THR A 71 15.11 6.78 -6.29
CA THR A 71 14.92 6.89 -7.75
C THR A 71 16.25 7.13 -8.46
N LYS A 72 16.25 7.08 -9.80
CA LYS A 72 17.47 7.19 -10.62
C LYS A 72 18.35 8.41 -10.28
N ASP A 73 17.73 9.53 -9.97
CA ASP A 73 18.43 10.80 -9.72
C ASP A 73 18.77 11.01 -8.23
N GLN A 74 18.41 10.06 -7.36
CA GLN A 74 18.68 10.01 -5.91
C GLN A 74 18.75 11.37 -5.23
N THR A 75 17.59 11.97 -4.97
CA THR A 75 17.48 13.31 -4.41
C THR A 75 17.02 13.29 -2.95
N VAL A 76 17.55 14.21 -2.14
CA VAL A 76 16.95 14.51 -0.83
C VAL A 76 15.73 15.37 -1.08
N LEU A 77 14.57 14.91 -0.60
CA LEU A 77 13.34 15.68 -0.69
C LEU A 77 13.35 16.82 0.32
N GLU A 78 12.90 17.98 -0.11
CA GLU A 78 12.80 19.13 0.78
C GLU A 78 11.73 18.92 1.87
N GLY A 79 12.08 19.30 3.10
CA GLY A 79 11.18 19.23 4.25
C GLY A 79 11.24 17.91 5.01
N LYS A 80 10.54 17.88 6.15
CA LYS A 80 10.43 16.68 7.00
C LYS A 80 9.11 15.97 6.72
N ARG A 81 9.20 14.67 6.44
CA ARG A 81 8.06 13.77 6.19
C ARG A 81 8.11 12.59 7.16
N SER A 82 6.99 11.91 7.36
CA SER A 82 6.96 10.72 8.22
C SER A 82 7.43 9.47 7.47
N LEU A 83 7.83 8.43 8.22
CA LEU A 83 8.04 7.10 7.63
C LEU A 83 6.77 6.52 6.99
N TYR A 84 5.58 7.02 7.34
CA TYR A 84 4.33 6.68 6.65
C TYR A 84 4.22 7.39 5.30
N ASP A 85 4.50 8.71 5.26
CA ASP A 85 4.50 9.52 4.02
C ASP A 85 5.47 8.97 2.95
N ASP A 86 6.56 8.32 3.39
CA ASP A 86 7.54 7.65 2.52
C ASP A 86 6.90 6.60 1.60
N PHE A 87 5.88 5.88 2.09
CA PHE A 87 5.15 4.91 1.29
C PHE A 87 4.31 5.59 0.21
N SER A 88 3.57 6.65 0.57
CA SER A 88 2.79 7.45 -0.39
C SER A 88 3.67 8.09 -1.46
N TYR A 89 4.84 8.62 -1.07
CA TYR A 89 5.83 9.11 -2.02
C TYR A 89 6.28 7.99 -2.96
N SER A 90 6.71 6.85 -2.41
CA SER A 90 7.24 5.75 -3.22
C SER A 90 6.21 5.27 -4.23
N HIS A 91 4.97 5.07 -3.78
CA HIS A 91 3.86 4.63 -4.63
C HIS A 91 3.66 5.56 -5.86
N ALA A 92 3.70 6.88 -5.64
CA ALA A 92 3.59 7.85 -6.73
C ALA A 92 4.84 7.89 -7.61
N SER A 93 6.04 7.90 -7.02
CA SER A 93 7.31 8.04 -7.74
C SER A 93 7.56 6.91 -8.74
N VAL A 94 7.06 5.71 -8.44
CA VAL A 94 7.18 4.52 -9.29
C VAL A 94 5.82 3.96 -9.71
N GLU A 95 4.78 4.81 -9.83
CA GLU A 95 3.41 4.40 -10.21
C GLU A 95 3.40 3.51 -11.46
N HIS A 96 4.18 3.87 -12.47
CA HIS A 96 4.28 3.15 -13.74
C HIS A 96 4.75 1.70 -13.56
N SER A 97 5.52 1.40 -12.50
CA SER A 97 5.94 0.04 -12.15
C SER A 97 4.81 -0.78 -11.50
N ALA A 98 3.78 -0.11 -10.95
CA ALA A 98 2.77 -0.70 -10.09
C ALA A 98 1.38 -0.80 -10.73
N HIS A 99 1.07 -0.03 -11.79
CA HIS A 99 -0.30 0.04 -12.33
C HIS A 99 -0.41 -0.13 -13.84
N ARG A 100 -1.59 -0.60 -14.28
CA ARG A 100 -1.97 -0.75 -15.70
C ARG A 100 -1.06 -1.72 -16.48
N ASN A 101 -0.43 -2.65 -15.77
CA ASN A 101 0.53 -3.61 -16.30
C ASN A 101 0.42 -4.94 -15.53
N ALA A 102 1.15 -5.98 -15.95
CA ALA A 102 1.16 -7.32 -15.34
C ALA A 102 1.76 -7.37 -13.91
N TYR A 103 2.47 -6.33 -13.50
CA TYR A 103 3.19 -6.26 -12.23
C TYR A 103 2.32 -5.76 -11.08
N PHE A 104 1.08 -5.36 -11.34
CA PHE A 104 0.18 -4.80 -10.34
C PHE A 104 0.05 -5.64 -9.07
N LEU A 105 -0.31 -6.92 -9.19
CA LEU A 105 -0.46 -7.80 -8.03
C LEU A 105 0.86 -8.09 -7.30
N PRO A 106 1.95 -8.53 -7.97
CA PRO A 106 3.22 -8.78 -7.28
C PRO A 106 3.83 -7.52 -6.66
N TRP A 107 3.70 -6.36 -7.32
CA TRP A 107 4.21 -5.10 -6.79
C TRP A 107 3.50 -4.73 -5.47
N HIS A 108 2.17 -4.78 -5.45
CA HIS A 108 1.39 -4.44 -4.26
C HIS A 108 1.52 -5.49 -3.14
N ARG A 109 1.68 -6.78 -3.47
CA ARG A 109 2.04 -7.81 -2.49
C ARG A 109 3.34 -7.47 -1.77
N TRP A 110 4.39 -7.11 -2.52
CA TRP A 110 5.65 -6.71 -1.92
C TRP A 110 5.51 -5.40 -1.13
N PHE A 111 4.78 -4.43 -1.66
CA PHE A 111 4.56 -3.14 -1.01
C PHE A 111 3.85 -3.27 0.35
N THR A 112 2.78 -4.08 0.43
CA THR A 112 2.10 -4.38 1.70
C THR A 112 2.99 -5.17 2.66
N TYR A 113 3.84 -6.06 2.16
CA TYR A 113 4.86 -6.73 2.98
C TYR A 113 5.88 -5.75 3.57
N LEU A 114 6.38 -4.78 2.80
CA LEU A 114 7.32 -3.76 3.28
C LEU A 114 6.69 -2.87 4.36
N PHE A 115 5.41 -2.52 4.19
CA PHE A 115 4.66 -1.78 5.19
C PHE A 115 4.49 -2.57 6.49
N ASP A 116 4.04 -3.83 6.42
CA ASP A 116 3.91 -4.70 7.59
C ASP A 116 5.27 -4.91 8.29
N THR A 117 6.33 -5.12 7.50
CA THR A 117 7.73 -5.20 7.97
C THR A 117 8.12 -3.91 8.72
N SER A 118 7.78 -2.73 8.20
CA SER A 118 8.03 -1.45 8.86
C SER A 118 7.31 -1.33 10.20
N LEU A 119 6.03 -1.70 10.26
CA LEU A 119 5.26 -1.68 11.51
C LEU A 119 5.94 -2.56 12.57
N ARG A 120 6.40 -3.75 12.17
CA ARG A 120 7.03 -4.72 13.08
C ARG A 120 8.42 -4.28 13.55
N HIS A 121 9.29 -3.88 12.62
CA HIS A 121 10.68 -3.55 12.94
C HIS A 121 10.84 -2.17 13.58
N THR A 122 10.06 -1.18 13.14
CA THR A 122 10.20 0.20 13.62
C THR A 122 9.29 0.48 14.81
N CYS A 123 8.07 -0.02 14.78
CA CYS A 123 7.04 0.28 15.78
C CYS A 123 6.73 -0.90 16.72
N GLY A 124 7.47 -2.02 16.61
CA GLY A 124 7.30 -3.16 17.51
C GLY A 124 5.97 -3.90 17.36
N TYR A 125 5.27 -3.72 16.24
CA TYR A 125 3.99 -4.37 16.00
C TYR A 125 4.16 -5.90 16.04
N SER A 126 3.30 -6.59 16.80
CA SER A 126 3.39 -8.06 16.95
C SER A 126 2.10 -8.80 16.59
N GLY A 127 1.01 -8.06 16.35
CA GLY A 127 -0.29 -8.58 15.99
C GLY A 127 -0.38 -9.14 14.56
N PRO A 128 -1.58 -9.65 14.20
CA PRO A 128 -1.88 -10.14 12.85
C PRO A 128 -2.13 -8.99 11.86
N THR A 129 -1.56 -9.06 10.66
CA THR A 129 -1.80 -8.05 9.63
C THR A 129 -3.27 -8.09 9.18
N PRO A 130 -4.05 -7.01 9.32
CA PRO A 130 -5.45 -7.02 8.94
C PRO A 130 -5.64 -6.94 7.41
N TYR A 131 -6.76 -7.48 6.94
CA TYR A 131 -7.30 -7.20 5.62
C TYR A 131 -8.81 -6.91 5.72
N TRP A 132 -9.37 -6.21 4.74
CA TRP A 132 -10.79 -5.88 4.68
C TRP A 132 -11.46 -6.70 3.58
N ASP A 133 -12.27 -7.70 3.96
CA ASP A 133 -13.09 -8.42 2.99
C ASP A 133 -14.36 -7.65 2.64
N TRP A 134 -14.27 -6.76 1.65
CA TRP A 134 -15.39 -5.97 1.13
C TRP A 134 -16.53 -6.84 0.57
N SER A 135 -16.26 -8.10 0.20
CA SER A 135 -17.29 -8.95 -0.39
C SER A 135 -18.39 -9.31 0.59
N ARG A 136 -18.07 -9.28 1.89
CA ARG A 136 -19.03 -9.47 2.97
C ARG A 136 -19.88 -8.21 3.22
N ASP A 137 -19.36 -7.05 2.88
CA ASP A 137 -20.07 -5.76 3.05
C ASP A 137 -20.71 -5.25 1.75
N HIS A 138 -20.58 -5.97 0.63
CA HIS A 138 -21.01 -5.45 -0.69
C HIS A 138 -22.47 -4.93 -0.74
N ALA A 139 -23.35 -5.49 0.10
CA ALA A 139 -24.75 -5.10 0.20
C ALA A 139 -24.94 -3.76 0.94
N ASP A 140 -24.07 -3.46 1.92
CA ASP A 140 -24.01 -2.19 2.63
C ASP A 140 -22.55 -1.89 3.03
N LEU A 141 -21.81 -1.27 2.13
CA LEU A 141 -20.40 -0.94 2.36
C LEU A 141 -20.23 0.12 3.45
N PHE A 142 -21.23 0.98 3.64
CA PHE A 142 -21.14 2.10 4.57
C PHE A 142 -21.13 1.64 6.03
N ASP A 143 -21.81 0.53 6.33
CA ASP A 143 -21.86 -0.09 7.66
C ASP A 143 -20.73 -1.11 7.88
N SER A 144 -19.72 -1.15 7.01
CA SER A 144 -18.58 -2.06 7.20
C SER A 144 -17.87 -1.80 8.53
N PRO A 145 -17.50 -2.85 9.31
CA PRO A 145 -16.81 -2.68 10.59
C PRO A 145 -15.43 -2.01 10.51
N VAL A 146 -14.86 -1.82 9.32
CA VAL A 146 -13.66 -0.98 9.16
C VAL A 146 -13.95 0.48 9.49
N PHE A 147 -15.16 0.96 9.22
CA PHE A 147 -15.60 2.35 9.38
C PHE A 147 -16.12 2.67 10.79
N GLU A 148 -16.00 1.76 11.76
CA GLU A 148 -16.40 2.03 13.15
C GLU A 148 -15.81 3.35 13.67
N ASP A 149 -16.56 4.06 14.53
CA ASP A 149 -16.21 5.40 15.02
C ASP A 149 -15.24 5.40 16.21
N SER A 150 -14.89 4.22 16.74
CA SER A 150 -14.04 4.10 17.93
C SER A 150 -12.73 4.88 17.78
N PRO A 151 -12.40 5.80 18.71
CA PRO A 151 -11.17 6.59 18.63
C PRO A 151 -9.90 5.77 18.88
N GLU A 152 -10.04 4.53 19.36
CA GLU A 152 -8.91 3.65 19.68
C GLU A 152 -8.56 2.69 18.54
N TYR A 153 -9.55 2.29 17.73
CA TYR A 153 -9.36 1.22 16.76
C TYR A 153 -10.20 1.33 15.49
N GLY A 154 -11.27 2.11 15.49
CA GLY A 154 -12.11 2.30 14.32
C GLY A 154 -11.39 3.15 13.28
N LEU A 155 -11.52 2.84 11.99
CA LEU A 155 -10.80 3.61 10.97
C LEU A 155 -11.52 4.92 10.62
N GLY A 156 -12.80 5.08 11.02
CA GLY A 156 -13.63 6.26 10.77
C GLY A 156 -14.36 6.21 9.42
N GLY A 157 -15.56 6.75 9.34
CA GLY A 157 -16.38 6.74 8.12
C GLY A 157 -16.08 7.87 7.13
N THR A 158 -17.15 8.35 6.48
CA THR A 158 -17.08 9.53 5.62
C THR A 158 -16.68 10.78 6.41
N GLY A 159 -15.92 11.65 5.78
CA GLY A 159 -15.54 12.92 6.38
C GLY A 159 -16.57 14.02 6.19
N ASP A 160 -16.27 15.18 6.77
CA ASP A 160 -17.05 16.39 6.62
C ASP A 160 -16.75 17.09 5.29
N CYS A 161 -17.67 16.94 4.33
CA CYS A 161 -17.57 17.49 2.98
C CYS A 161 -18.35 18.82 2.79
N ASP A 162 -19.30 19.12 3.68
CA ASP A 162 -20.39 20.07 3.40
C ASP A 162 -20.62 21.11 4.50
N SER A 163 -19.93 21.05 5.65
CA SER A 163 -20.15 22.02 6.75
C SER A 163 -19.77 23.46 6.36
N SER A 164 -18.88 23.63 5.40
CA SER A 164 -18.49 24.92 4.85
C SER A 164 -18.03 24.80 3.40
N PRO A 165 -17.95 25.92 2.65
CA PRO A 165 -17.38 25.91 1.30
C PRO A 165 -15.95 25.34 1.24
N GLU A 166 -15.20 25.50 2.33
CA GLU A 166 -13.82 25.04 2.52
C GLU A 166 -13.71 23.57 2.97
N ALA A 167 -14.82 22.93 3.39
CA ALA A 167 -14.82 21.56 3.86
C ALA A 167 -14.25 20.59 2.79
N ASP A 168 -13.25 19.80 3.15
CA ASP A 168 -12.49 18.93 2.22
C ASP A 168 -12.62 17.46 2.62
N CYS A 169 -13.83 17.05 3.01
CA CYS A 169 -14.15 15.66 3.38
C CYS A 169 -13.24 15.10 4.48
N THR A 170 -12.87 15.93 5.46
CA THR A 170 -11.96 15.54 6.55
C THR A 170 -12.65 14.54 7.47
N VAL A 171 -12.03 13.39 7.73
CA VAL A 171 -12.57 12.35 8.62
C VAL A 171 -12.78 12.93 10.03
N THR A 172 -13.97 12.72 10.59
CA THR A 172 -14.39 13.30 11.88
C THR A 172 -14.49 12.29 13.03
N THR A 173 -14.54 10.99 12.71
CA THR A 173 -14.65 9.88 13.67
C THR A 173 -13.53 8.86 13.51
N GLY A 174 -13.44 7.91 14.44
CA GLY A 174 -12.41 6.88 14.40
C GLY A 174 -11.03 7.39 14.83
N ALA A 175 -10.09 6.46 14.91
CA ALA A 175 -8.75 6.70 15.42
C ALA A 175 -7.90 7.59 14.52
N PHE A 176 -8.30 7.90 13.29
CA PHE A 176 -7.53 8.77 12.40
C PHE A 176 -8.14 10.18 12.26
N ALA A 177 -9.23 10.46 12.97
CA ALA A 177 -9.79 11.81 13.03
C ALA A 177 -8.84 12.77 13.76
N PRO A 178 -8.76 14.05 13.35
CA PRO A 178 -7.94 15.06 14.01
C PRO A 178 -8.20 15.19 15.52
N SER A 179 -9.45 14.97 15.95
CA SER A 179 -9.88 15.00 17.35
C SER A 179 -9.20 13.94 18.23
N THR A 180 -8.70 12.86 17.64
CA THR A 180 -8.01 11.77 18.35
C THR A 180 -6.49 11.90 18.34
N GLY A 181 -5.96 12.88 17.60
CA GLY A 181 -4.55 13.24 17.55
C GLY A 181 -3.60 12.23 16.89
N ASN A 182 -2.38 12.70 16.64
CA ASN A 182 -1.19 11.92 16.24
C ASN A 182 -1.28 11.16 14.90
N PHE A 183 -2.12 11.62 13.97
CA PHE A 183 -2.04 11.19 12.57
C PHE A 183 -2.05 12.42 11.67
N GLU A 184 -0.87 12.79 11.21
CA GLU A 184 -0.65 13.98 10.39
C GLU A 184 0.03 13.56 9.09
N LEU A 185 -0.65 13.76 7.97
CA LEU A 185 -0.09 13.51 6.65
C LEU A 185 0.68 14.74 6.22
N ALA A 186 1.82 14.53 5.58
CA ALA A 186 2.64 15.61 5.06
C ALA A 186 2.82 15.50 3.55
N TRP A 187 2.73 14.29 2.97
CA TRP A 187 2.84 14.08 1.53
C TRP A 187 1.46 13.92 0.85
N PRO A 188 1.28 14.44 -0.38
CA PRO A 188 2.16 15.37 -1.09
C PRO A 188 2.12 16.79 -0.50
N ILE A 189 1.05 17.12 0.22
CA ILE A 189 0.91 18.33 1.02
C ILE A 189 0.45 17.99 2.44
N PRO A 190 0.64 18.87 3.43
CA PRO A 190 0.05 18.67 4.74
C PRO A 190 -1.48 18.75 4.73
N HIS A 191 -2.16 17.72 5.22
CA HIS A 191 -3.62 17.67 5.36
C HIS A 191 -4.03 16.62 6.40
N PRO A 192 -5.22 16.74 7.02
CA PRO A 192 -5.82 15.62 7.73
C PRO A 192 -6.33 14.56 6.75
N LEU A 193 -6.58 13.33 7.23
CA LEU A 193 -7.14 12.26 6.41
C LEU A 193 -8.52 12.64 5.85
N ARG A 194 -8.75 12.36 4.57
CA ARG A 194 -9.99 12.70 3.86
C ARG A 194 -10.68 11.46 3.28
N ARG A 195 -12.00 11.39 3.40
CA ARG A 195 -12.87 10.35 2.80
C ARG A 195 -14.21 10.90 2.40
N ASN A 196 -14.71 10.45 1.25
CA ASN A 196 -16.03 10.80 0.75
C ASN A 196 -16.71 9.50 0.30
N LEU A 197 -17.29 8.76 1.25
CA LEU A 197 -17.87 7.46 0.94
C LEU A 197 -19.05 7.65 -0.01
N THR A 198 -18.97 7.09 -1.21
CA THR A 198 -20.04 7.20 -2.21
C THR A 198 -20.07 6.01 -3.17
N LEU A 199 -21.27 5.54 -3.51
CA LEU A 199 -21.41 4.56 -4.59
C LEU A 199 -21.37 5.20 -5.98
N ILE A 200 -21.52 6.52 -6.08
CA ILE A 200 -21.53 7.27 -7.35
C ILE A 200 -20.65 8.51 -7.17
N THR A 201 -19.47 8.51 -7.77
CA THR A 201 -18.48 9.60 -7.63
C THR A 201 -18.82 10.81 -8.51
N GLY A 202 -19.56 10.58 -9.60
CA GLY A 202 -19.83 11.58 -10.62
C GLY A 202 -18.67 11.79 -11.61
N TRP A 203 -17.64 10.94 -11.58
CA TRP A 203 -16.46 11.09 -12.43
C TRP A 203 -16.66 10.54 -13.83
N PHE A 204 -17.61 9.61 -13.99
CA PHE A 204 -17.82 8.90 -15.23
C PHE A 204 -19.20 9.19 -15.84
N PRO A 205 -19.31 9.30 -17.17
CA PRO A 205 -20.62 9.36 -17.81
C PRO A 205 -21.37 8.03 -17.59
N HIS A 206 -22.66 8.10 -17.22
CA HIS A 206 -23.49 6.93 -16.91
C HIS A 206 -22.87 6.00 -15.86
N GLU A 207 -22.27 6.59 -14.84
CA GLU A 207 -21.62 5.85 -13.77
C GLU A 207 -22.55 4.85 -13.08
N LEU A 208 -22.02 3.66 -12.85
CA LEU A 208 -22.69 2.59 -12.12
C LEU A 208 -22.15 2.50 -10.69
N PRO A 209 -22.94 1.97 -9.73
CA PRO A 209 -22.52 1.84 -8.35
C PRO A 209 -21.15 1.16 -8.19
N GLN A 210 -20.27 1.76 -7.39
CA GLN A 210 -18.91 1.26 -7.16
C GLN A 210 -18.92 -0.13 -6.48
N ASN A 211 -19.96 -0.55 -5.78
CA ASN A 211 -20.02 -1.89 -5.15
C ASN A 211 -20.26 -3.06 -6.13
N ARG A 212 -20.52 -2.81 -7.41
CA ARG A 212 -20.99 -3.83 -8.38
C ARG A 212 -20.03 -5.00 -8.63
N THR A 213 -18.72 -4.85 -8.38
CA THR A 213 -17.72 -5.92 -8.55
C THR A 213 -17.31 -6.56 -7.23
N LEU A 214 -17.81 -6.03 -6.12
CA LEU A 214 -17.36 -6.43 -4.79
C LEU A 214 -18.16 -7.62 -4.27
N GLY A 215 -19.32 -7.93 -4.85
CA GLY A 215 -20.16 -9.05 -4.41
C GLY A 215 -19.48 -10.42 -4.52
N PRO A 216 -19.89 -11.39 -3.68
CA PRO A 216 -19.26 -12.70 -3.58
C PRO A 216 -19.34 -13.51 -4.89
N GLU A 217 -20.39 -13.33 -5.69
CA GLU A 217 -20.50 -13.98 -7.00
C GLU A 217 -19.41 -13.49 -7.96
N PHE A 218 -19.17 -12.17 -8.01
CA PHE A 218 -18.13 -11.60 -8.86
C PHE A 218 -16.75 -12.08 -8.42
N VAL A 219 -16.48 -12.06 -7.11
CA VAL A 219 -15.21 -12.53 -6.51
C VAL A 219 -14.99 -14.01 -6.83
N ARG A 220 -16.01 -14.86 -6.62
CA ARG A 220 -15.96 -16.29 -6.94
C ARG A 220 -15.71 -16.54 -8.42
N ASN A 221 -16.46 -15.88 -9.30
CA ASN A 221 -16.27 -16.04 -10.74
C ASN A 221 -14.86 -15.60 -11.17
N SER A 222 -14.34 -14.53 -10.57
CA SER A 222 -12.99 -14.03 -10.84
C SER A 222 -11.90 -15.00 -10.38
N THR A 223 -12.10 -15.71 -9.27
CA THR A 223 -11.10 -16.62 -8.67
C THR A 223 -11.22 -18.07 -9.15
N GLU A 224 -12.41 -18.54 -9.52
CA GLU A 224 -12.64 -19.95 -9.92
C GLU A 224 -12.69 -20.13 -11.45
N GLN A 225 -13.15 -19.13 -12.22
CA GLN A 225 -13.36 -19.25 -13.68
C GLN A 225 -12.22 -18.67 -14.55
N THR A 226 -11.04 -18.49 -13.97
CA THR A 226 -9.86 -17.90 -14.62
C THR A 226 -8.64 -18.80 -14.51
N THR A 227 -8.83 -20.11 -14.35
CA THR A 227 -7.74 -21.09 -14.19
C THR A 227 -6.70 -20.99 -15.31
N GLY A 228 -5.44 -20.74 -14.94
CA GLY A 228 -4.29 -20.56 -15.82
C GLY A 228 -4.24 -19.20 -16.55
N ASP A 229 -5.30 -18.40 -16.47
CA ASP A 229 -5.43 -17.12 -17.17
C ASP A 229 -5.21 -15.96 -16.20
N PHE A 230 -3.93 -15.71 -15.89
CA PHE A 230 -3.53 -14.61 -15.00
C PHE A 230 -3.96 -13.24 -15.54
N PHE A 231 -3.97 -13.04 -16.86
CA PHE A 231 -4.39 -11.77 -17.45
C PHE A 231 -5.85 -11.46 -17.13
N LYS A 232 -6.76 -12.43 -17.34
CA LYS A 232 -8.17 -12.27 -17.02
C LYS A 232 -8.41 -12.13 -15.51
N PHE A 233 -7.70 -12.91 -14.70
CA PHE A 233 -7.73 -12.80 -13.24
C PHE A 233 -7.31 -11.41 -12.77
N GLN A 234 -6.15 -10.92 -13.21
CA GLN A 234 -5.63 -9.62 -12.81
C GLN A 234 -6.55 -8.49 -13.29
N TYR A 235 -7.09 -8.57 -14.51
CA TYR A 235 -8.04 -7.57 -14.99
C TYR A 235 -9.26 -7.46 -14.07
N ALA A 236 -9.80 -8.60 -13.61
CA ALA A 236 -10.85 -8.59 -12.61
C ALA A 236 -10.37 -7.91 -11.32
N MET A 237 -9.20 -8.29 -10.78
CA MET A 237 -8.64 -7.65 -9.57
C MET A 237 -8.49 -6.14 -9.71
N THR A 238 -8.09 -5.62 -10.87
CA THR A 238 -8.03 -4.17 -11.13
C THR A 238 -9.41 -3.52 -11.10
N LEU A 239 -10.48 -4.21 -11.52
CA LEU A 239 -11.85 -3.70 -11.39
C LEU A 239 -12.32 -3.65 -9.93
N LEU A 240 -12.07 -4.71 -9.13
CA LEU A 240 -12.38 -4.70 -7.70
C LEU A 240 -11.60 -3.58 -6.98
N HIS A 241 -10.30 -3.47 -7.29
CA HIS A 241 -9.41 -2.43 -6.80
C HIS A 241 -9.98 -1.03 -7.01
N ASN A 242 -10.22 -0.66 -8.27
CA ASN A 242 -10.67 0.69 -8.62
C ASN A 242 -12.00 1.05 -7.93
N HIS A 243 -12.90 0.08 -7.81
CA HIS A 243 -14.19 0.29 -7.18
C HIS A 243 -14.10 0.56 -5.67
N VAL A 244 -13.21 -0.10 -4.94
CA VAL A 244 -13.01 0.24 -3.52
C VAL A 244 -12.33 1.60 -3.37
N HIS A 245 -11.31 1.89 -4.18
CA HIS A 245 -10.67 3.22 -4.20
C HIS A 245 -11.71 4.32 -4.43
N ASN A 246 -12.49 4.21 -5.52
CA ASN A 246 -13.54 5.17 -5.85
C ASN A 246 -14.64 5.26 -4.80
N PHE A 247 -15.03 4.12 -4.20
CA PHE A 247 -16.06 4.10 -3.17
C PHE A 247 -15.65 4.90 -1.94
N VAL A 248 -14.41 4.77 -1.48
CA VAL A 248 -13.94 5.46 -0.28
C VAL A 248 -13.78 6.97 -0.52
N GLY A 249 -13.45 7.37 -1.75
CA GLY A 249 -13.24 8.77 -2.09
C GLY A 249 -12.02 9.36 -1.37
N GLY A 250 -11.93 10.69 -1.37
CA GLY A 250 -10.93 11.43 -0.59
C GLY A 250 -9.49 11.00 -0.94
N ASP A 251 -8.67 10.80 0.08
CA ASP A 251 -7.27 10.43 -0.11
C ASP A 251 -7.12 9.08 -0.80
N LEU A 252 -7.90 8.06 -0.39
CA LEU A 252 -7.78 6.71 -0.97
C LEU A 252 -8.06 6.72 -2.48
N ALA A 253 -9.02 7.53 -2.93
CA ALA A 253 -9.37 7.61 -4.35
C ALA A 253 -8.47 8.55 -5.16
N GLY A 254 -7.61 9.32 -4.48
CA GLY A 254 -6.75 10.31 -5.12
C GLY A 254 -7.44 11.64 -5.42
N ASP A 255 -8.49 11.99 -4.67
CA ASP A 255 -9.19 13.26 -4.83
C ASP A 255 -8.26 14.44 -4.54
N CYS A 256 -8.29 15.44 -5.41
CA CYS A 256 -7.54 16.67 -5.21
C CYS A 256 -7.99 17.38 -3.92
N SER A 257 -7.05 17.73 -3.06
CA SER A 257 -7.36 18.56 -1.89
C SER A 257 -7.77 19.96 -2.30
N LYS A 258 -8.81 20.49 -1.64
CA LYS A 258 -9.20 21.90 -1.75
C LYS A 258 -8.10 22.86 -1.30
N ALA A 259 -7.10 22.38 -0.56
CA ALA A 259 -5.91 23.17 -0.22
C ALA A 259 -5.00 23.43 -1.44
N LEU A 260 -5.19 22.72 -2.55
CA LEU A 260 -4.48 22.91 -3.80
C LEU A 260 -5.40 23.49 -4.88
N PRO A 261 -4.90 24.40 -5.73
CA PRO A 261 -5.52 24.71 -7.01
C PRO A 261 -5.72 23.43 -7.84
N LYS A 262 -6.84 23.34 -8.56
CA LYS A 262 -7.14 22.14 -9.39
C LYS A 262 -6.06 21.84 -10.42
N GLU A 263 -5.42 22.89 -10.93
CA GLU A 263 -4.31 22.79 -11.89
C GLU A 263 -3.10 22.08 -11.28
N ASP A 264 -2.78 22.40 -10.02
CA ASP A 264 -1.61 21.86 -9.32
C ASP A 264 -1.81 20.39 -8.95
N CYS A 265 -3.06 19.94 -8.80
CA CYS A 265 -3.38 18.53 -8.57
C CYS A 265 -3.24 17.63 -9.81
N GLN A 266 -3.01 18.18 -11.00
CA GLN A 266 -2.96 17.39 -12.23
C GLN A 266 -1.83 16.36 -12.16
N GLY A 267 -2.18 15.08 -12.24
CA GLY A 267 -1.22 13.97 -12.13
C GLY A 267 -0.81 13.63 -10.70
N MET A 268 -1.41 14.24 -9.68
CA MET A 268 -1.10 13.97 -8.27
C MET A 268 -2.03 12.94 -7.61
N ALA A 269 -3.06 12.43 -8.30
CA ALA A 269 -4.07 11.56 -7.70
C ALA A 269 -3.43 10.37 -6.94
N ILE A 270 -2.46 9.70 -7.56
CA ILE A 270 -1.76 8.54 -7.00
C ILE A 270 -0.89 8.88 -5.78
N SER A 271 -0.54 10.16 -5.59
CA SER A 271 0.24 10.63 -4.44
C SER A 271 -0.54 10.60 -3.13
N PHE A 272 -1.86 10.60 -3.18
CA PHE A 272 -2.70 10.56 -1.98
C PHE A 272 -3.13 9.14 -1.60
N THR A 273 -3.17 8.19 -2.55
CA THR A 273 -3.88 6.92 -2.32
C THR A 273 -3.40 6.11 -1.11
N PRO A 274 -2.08 6.00 -0.81
CA PRO A 274 -1.64 5.26 0.37
C PRO A 274 -1.70 6.08 1.67
N ASN A 275 -2.10 7.36 1.61
CA ASN A 275 -2.29 8.18 2.81
C ASN A 275 -3.40 7.61 3.70
N ASP A 276 -4.42 7.01 3.10
CA ASP A 276 -5.51 6.36 3.82
C ASP A 276 -5.08 4.99 4.37
N PRO A 277 -5.14 4.75 5.70
CA PRO A 277 -4.83 3.43 6.26
C PRO A 277 -5.65 2.27 5.70
N LEU A 278 -6.83 2.51 5.11
CA LEU A 278 -7.62 1.51 4.39
C LEU A 278 -6.89 0.93 3.17
N PHE A 279 -5.95 1.67 2.58
CA PHE A 279 -5.10 1.19 1.48
C PHE A 279 -4.47 -0.17 1.85
N TRP A 280 -3.93 -0.28 3.06
CA TRP A 280 -3.22 -1.48 3.49
C TRP A 280 -4.16 -2.68 3.64
N LEU A 281 -5.35 -2.47 4.21
CA LEU A 281 -6.36 -3.52 4.37
C LEU A 281 -6.96 -3.92 3.02
N HIS A 282 -7.17 -2.96 2.13
CA HIS A 282 -7.66 -3.15 0.76
C HIS A 282 -6.66 -3.98 -0.05
N HIS A 283 -5.40 -3.55 -0.15
CA HIS A 283 -4.41 -4.30 -0.91
C HIS A 283 -4.07 -5.66 -0.27
N ALA A 284 -4.21 -5.81 1.05
CA ALA A 284 -4.11 -7.11 1.70
C ALA A 284 -5.26 -8.07 1.32
N GLN A 285 -6.46 -7.57 1.01
CA GLN A 285 -7.55 -8.40 0.49
C GLN A 285 -7.35 -8.78 -0.98
N LEU A 286 -6.86 -7.87 -1.83
CA LEU A 286 -6.46 -8.24 -3.20
C LEU A 286 -5.36 -9.31 -3.19
N ASP A 287 -4.40 -9.14 -2.28
CA ASP A 287 -3.33 -10.11 -2.06
C ASP A 287 -3.86 -11.48 -1.60
N ARG A 288 -4.86 -11.49 -0.70
CA ARG A 288 -5.56 -12.71 -0.27
C ARG A 288 -6.19 -13.43 -1.46
N LEU A 289 -6.98 -12.72 -2.27
CA LEU A 289 -7.66 -13.29 -3.44
C LEU A 289 -6.67 -13.86 -4.45
N TRP A 290 -5.52 -13.21 -4.64
CA TRP A 290 -4.46 -13.77 -5.48
C TRP A 290 -3.83 -15.02 -4.86
N SER A 291 -3.59 -15.02 -3.54
CA SER A 291 -3.11 -16.20 -2.79
C SER A 291 -4.05 -17.41 -2.91
N GLU A 292 -5.36 -17.17 -2.83
CA GLU A 292 -6.40 -18.19 -3.01
C GLU A 292 -6.43 -18.70 -4.46
N TRP A 293 -6.43 -17.79 -5.44
CA TRP A 293 -6.39 -18.14 -6.85
C TRP A 293 -5.16 -19.00 -7.20
N GLN A 294 -3.97 -18.63 -6.70
CA GLN A 294 -2.73 -19.39 -6.90
C GLN A 294 -2.82 -20.81 -6.34
N ARG A 295 -3.51 -21.02 -5.21
CA ARG A 295 -3.69 -22.32 -4.56
C ARG A 295 -4.85 -23.13 -5.13
N HIS A 296 -5.77 -22.49 -5.86
CA HIS A 296 -6.95 -23.15 -6.42
C HIS A 296 -6.61 -24.20 -7.49
N HIS A 297 -5.57 -23.98 -8.30
CA HIS A 297 -5.15 -24.93 -9.33
C HIS A 297 -3.63 -24.84 -9.59
N PRO A 298 -2.92 -25.95 -9.87
CA PRO A 298 -1.45 -25.92 -10.09
C PRO A 298 -0.99 -24.99 -11.21
N SER A 299 -1.80 -24.81 -12.26
CA SER A 299 -1.47 -23.87 -13.34
C SER A 299 -1.51 -22.40 -12.91
N ASN A 300 -2.15 -22.07 -11.79
CA ASN A 300 -2.31 -20.70 -11.32
C ASN A 300 -1.07 -20.22 -10.56
N PHE A 301 -0.41 -21.12 -9.82
CA PHE A 301 0.61 -20.77 -8.83
C PHE A 301 1.70 -19.84 -9.39
N ALA A 302 2.23 -20.15 -10.57
CA ALA A 302 3.26 -19.37 -11.25
C ALA A 302 2.77 -18.73 -12.56
N ALA A 303 1.45 -18.71 -12.82
CA ALA A 303 0.92 -18.06 -14.02
C ALA A 303 1.17 -16.55 -13.93
N PHE A 304 1.73 -15.99 -15.00
CA PHE A 304 2.09 -14.59 -15.10
C PHE A 304 2.04 -14.15 -16.56
N SER A 305 1.20 -13.18 -16.88
CA SER A 305 1.03 -12.65 -18.23
C SER A 305 0.31 -11.30 -18.20
N GLY A 306 0.47 -10.47 -19.23
CA GLY A 306 -0.28 -9.24 -19.38
C GLY A 306 0.50 -8.11 -20.01
N ILE A 307 0.02 -6.88 -19.82
CA ILE A 307 0.59 -5.69 -20.44
C ILE A 307 1.97 -5.40 -19.81
N PRO A 308 3.06 -5.27 -20.62
CA PRO A 308 4.37 -4.88 -20.12
C PRO A 308 4.42 -3.39 -19.72
N LEU A 309 5.46 -2.97 -18.99
CA LEU A 309 5.59 -1.61 -18.44
C LEU A 309 5.54 -0.51 -19.50
N ASN A 310 6.16 -0.77 -20.65
CA ASN A 310 6.09 0.10 -21.80
C ASN A 310 5.36 -0.73 -22.86
N PRO A 311 4.23 -0.26 -23.42
CA PRO A 311 3.55 -0.92 -24.55
C PRO A 311 3.75 -0.22 -25.91
N HIS A 312 4.37 0.98 -25.94
CA HIS A 312 4.57 1.78 -27.17
C HIS A 312 5.94 1.68 -27.87
N ASN A 313 6.95 1.05 -27.29
CA ASN A 313 8.27 0.84 -27.89
C ASN A 313 8.49 -0.62 -28.34
N MET A 314 7.44 -1.23 -28.93
CA MET A 314 7.44 -2.63 -29.43
C MET A 314 8.48 -2.91 -30.54
N THR A 315 9.16 -1.88 -31.03
CA THR A 315 10.15 -1.95 -32.10
C THR A 315 11.61 -1.93 -31.61
N ASP A 316 11.89 -1.64 -30.33
CA ASP A 316 13.25 -1.73 -29.77
C ASP A 316 13.58 -3.21 -29.51
N PRO A 317 14.69 -3.77 -30.04
CA PRO A 317 15.05 -5.17 -29.82
C PRO A 317 15.45 -5.51 -28.37
N ARG A 318 15.58 -4.52 -27.47
CA ARG A 318 15.72 -4.71 -26.01
C ARG A 318 14.39 -4.62 -25.27
N TYR A 319 13.30 -4.39 -26.00
CA TYR A 319 11.98 -4.23 -25.47
C TYR A 319 11.34 -5.56 -25.16
N ASP A 320 10.75 -5.65 -23.98
CA ASP A 320 10.13 -6.86 -23.47
C ASP A 320 8.68 -6.95 -23.97
N LEU A 321 8.44 -7.80 -24.98
CA LEU A 321 7.13 -7.98 -25.61
C LEU A 321 6.15 -8.78 -24.71
N ASP A 322 6.67 -9.49 -23.72
CA ASP A 322 5.90 -10.28 -22.76
C ASP A 322 6.25 -9.81 -21.34
N ALA A 323 5.26 -9.65 -20.45
CA ALA A 323 5.60 -9.41 -19.05
C ALA A 323 6.33 -10.64 -18.47
N HIS A 324 7.59 -10.48 -18.04
CA HIS A 324 8.38 -11.57 -17.46
C HIS A 324 8.38 -11.55 -15.93
N ALA A 325 8.24 -12.74 -15.33
CA ALA A 325 8.29 -12.91 -13.87
C ALA A 325 9.68 -12.64 -13.26
N ASP A 326 10.71 -12.46 -14.10
CA ASP A 326 12.09 -12.14 -13.72
C ASP A 326 12.39 -10.63 -13.79
N HIS A 327 11.46 -9.82 -14.33
CA HIS A 327 11.61 -8.38 -14.42
C HIS A 327 11.71 -7.75 -13.02
N GLN A 328 12.67 -6.85 -12.83
CA GLN A 328 12.93 -6.23 -11.53
C GLN A 328 12.00 -5.03 -11.32
N MET A 329 10.90 -5.25 -10.60
CA MET A 329 9.96 -4.21 -10.20
C MET A 329 10.66 -3.17 -9.34
N SER A 330 10.50 -1.89 -9.65
CA SER A 330 11.21 -0.81 -8.96
C SER A 330 10.45 -0.35 -7.71
N PHE A 331 11.19 0.04 -6.68
CA PHE A 331 10.67 0.56 -5.41
C PHE A 331 11.53 1.73 -4.96
N ASP A 332 10.92 2.68 -4.27
CA ASP A 332 11.59 3.85 -3.69
C ASP A 332 11.50 3.87 -2.16
N VAL A 333 10.81 2.90 -1.56
CA VAL A 333 10.72 2.72 -0.12
C VAL A 333 11.26 1.36 0.28
N GLN A 334 12.23 1.37 1.20
CA GLN A 334 12.73 0.23 1.96
C GLN A 334 13.14 -1.04 1.20
N SER A 335 13.28 -0.97 -0.12
CA SER A 335 13.54 -2.13 -0.95
C SER A 335 14.37 -1.74 -2.16
N VAL A 336 15.26 -2.65 -2.56
CA VAL A 336 15.82 -2.66 -3.91
C VAL A 336 14.80 -3.28 -4.87
N PRO A 337 15.04 -3.26 -6.19
CA PRO A 337 14.15 -3.91 -7.14
C PRO A 337 13.95 -5.41 -6.85
N VAL A 338 12.73 -5.90 -7.03
CA VAL A 338 12.34 -7.31 -6.76
C VAL A 338 11.60 -7.89 -7.95
N ALA A 339 11.92 -9.14 -8.30
CA ALA A 339 11.24 -9.86 -9.38
C ALA A 339 9.91 -10.49 -8.93
N PRO A 340 8.83 -10.47 -9.74
CA PRO A 340 7.53 -11.09 -9.42
C PRO A 340 7.63 -12.52 -8.91
N ARG A 341 8.48 -13.35 -9.53
CA ARG A 341 8.65 -14.76 -9.12
C ARG A 341 9.04 -14.93 -7.65
N ARG A 342 9.68 -13.93 -7.04
CA ARG A 342 10.12 -13.95 -5.64
C ARG A 342 8.97 -13.76 -4.66
N VAL A 343 7.83 -13.26 -5.14
CA VAL A 343 6.66 -12.96 -4.31
C VAL A 343 5.44 -13.81 -4.69
N PHE A 344 5.62 -14.86 -5.50
CA PHE A 344 4.51 -15.77 -5.81
C PHE A 344 4.07 -16.60 -4.60
N ASP A 345 5.02 -17.08 -3.80
CA ASP A 345 4.71 -17.91 -2.63
C ASP A 345 4.67 -17.08 -1.36
N THR A 346 3.48 -16.83 -0.82
CA THR A 346 3.32 -16.08 0.42
C THR A 346 3.89 -16.82 1.63
N GLU A 347 3.93 -18.15 1.61
CA GLU A 347 4.48 -18.98 2.68
C GLU A 347 5.95 -19.33 2.46
N GLY A 348 6.51 -18.95 1.31
CA GLY A 348 7.91 -19.04 0.99
C GLY A 348 8.71 -17.85 1.50
N TRP A 349 10.01 -18.04 1.69
CA TRP A 349 10.93 -16.92 1.90
C TRP A 349 10.97 -16.08 0.61
N PRO A 350 10.80 -14.75 0.66
CA PRO A 350 10.92 -13.90 1.85
C PRO A 350 9.64 -13.51 2.59
N LEU A 351 8.48 -13.81 2.02
CA LEU A 351 7.20 -13.28 2.51
C LEU A 351 6.78 -13.87 3.85
N CYS A 352 6.85 -15.19 3.98
CA CYS A 352 6.58 -15.91 5.22
C CYS A 352 5.30 -15.51 5.97
N TYR A 353 4.17 -15.40 5.26
CA TYR A 353 2.87 -15.19 5.86
C TYR A 353 1.79 -16.07 5.20
N ARG A 354 0.69 -16.24 5.93
CA ARG A 354 -0.50 -16.89 5.42
C ARG A 354 -1.75 -16.10 5.81
N TYR A 355 -2.80 -16.27 5.03
CA TYR A 355 -4.15 -15.86 5.41
C TYR A 355 -4.76 -16.97 6.26
N THR A 356 -5.46 -16.62 7.33
CA THR A 356 -6.24 -17.61 8.09
C THR A 356 -7.47 -18.01 7.30
N ASP A 357 -7.71 -19.31 7.21
CA ASP A 357 -8.99 -19.83 6.74
C ASP A 357 -10.10 -19.26 7.62
N GLU A 358 -11.13 -18.71 7.00
CA GLU A 358 -12.30 -18.18 7.67
C GLU A 358 -13.23 -19.35 8.01
N GLU A 359 -13.35 -19.70 9.30
CA GLU A 359 -14.37 -20.65 9.79
C GLU A 359 -15.79 -20.07 9.69
#